data_AF-A0A4Z2E0Q1-F1
#
_entry.id   AF-A0A4Z2E0Q1-F1
#
_cell.length_a   1.000
_cell.length_b   1.000
_cell.length_c   1.000
_cell.angle_alpha   90.00
_cell.angle_beta   90.00
_cell.angle_gamma   90.00
#
_symmetry.space_group_name_H-M   'P 1'
#
loop_
_entity.id
_entity.type
_entity.pdbx_description
1 polymer ?
#
loop_
_entity_poly.entity_id
_entity_poly.type
_entity_poly.pdbx_seq_one_letter_code
_entity_poly.pdbx_strand_id
1 'polypeptide(L)'
;MVNKHVARDLAGREADTFDLEHLERRSLAQFSYLEPGSVRHIYLYHHSQGHKALFGLFIPSQRKASVFVLDTVRSNQMPNLTNLYAAERSALLEKTSEELLPPEKHTFEVRAENDAKAISRALQRILLNYKEERRGPTLIAVQSNWELQRLAAALPVLEEFPVVPVHVVDEISYNVLDWQRHGARRMIRHYLNLDSCLSQAFDMARYRNIIIHLFYRHSRSPYNSSGS
;
A
#
# COMPACT_ATOMS: atom_id res chain seq x y z
N MET A 1 3.75 -5.23 -25.53
CA MET A 1 2.72 -5.68 -26.49
C MET A 1 3.35 -6.71 -27.42
N VAL A 2 2.65 -7.80 -27.72
CA VAL A 2 3.11 -8.83 -28.65
C VAL A 2 3.02 -8.29 -30.08
N ASN A 3 4.00 -8.58 -30.93
CA ASN A 3 3.99 -8.19 -32.34
C ASN A 3 2.69 -8.70 -33.02
N LYS A 4 1.96 -7.79 -33.68
CA LYS A 4 0.63 -8.10 -34.26
C LYS A 4 0.67 -9.20 -35.33
N HIS A 5 1.81 -9.46 -35.95
CA HIS A 5 1.97 -10.55 -36.92
C HIS A 5 2.14 -11.89 -36.21
N VAL A 6 2.86 -11.93 -35.08
CA VAL A 6 3.06 -13.13 -34.26
C VAL A 6 1.81 -13.52 -33.47
N ALA A 7 1.04 -12.52 -33.01
CA ALA A 7 -0.22 -12.74 -32.31
C ALA A 7 -1.30 -13.41 -33.18
N ARG A 8 -1.22 -13.28 -34.52
CA ARG A 8 -2.17 -13.88 -35.46
C ARG A 8 -1.86 -15.35 -35.73
N ASP A 9 -0.60 -15.75 -35.66
CA ASP A 9 -0.16 -17.13 -35.83
C ASP A 9 -0.35 -17.98 -34.57
N LEU A 10 -0.30 -17.37 -33.38
CA LEU A 10 -0.54 -18.04 -32.08
C LEU A 10 -2.01 -18.21 -31.72
N ALA A 11 -2.95 -17.57 -32.43
CA ALA A 11 -4.38 -17.65 -32.12
C ALA A 11 -5.01 -19.05 -32.31
N GLY A 12 -4.29 -19.98 -32.94
CA GLY A 12 -4.73 -21.36 -33.17
C GLY A 12 -4.14 -22.42 -32.23
N ARG A 13 -3.25 -22.05 -31.30
CA ARG A 13 -2.65 -22.98 -30.33
C ARG A 13 -2.75 -22.37 -28.94
N GLU A 14 -3.19 -23.16 -27.97
CA GLU A 14 -3.46 -22.81 -26.57
C GLU A 14 -2.55 -21.68 -26.05
N ALA A 15 -3.16 -20.50 -25.89
CA ALA A 15 -2.48 -19.22 -25.76
C ALA A 15 -2.09 -18.91 -24.31
N ASP A 16 -1.23 -19.72 -23.70
CA ASP A 16 -0.79 -19.51 -22.30
C ASP A 16 0.74 -19.42 -22.12
N THR A 17 1.52 -19.30 -23.19
CA THR A 17 2.98 -19.10 -23.06
C THR A 17 3.51 -18.19 -24.16
N PHE A 18 4.12 -17.07 -23.76
CA PHE A 18 4.80 -16.14 -24.67
C PHE A 18 6.30 -16.19 -24.41
N ASP A 19 7.08 -16.53 -25.43
CA ASP A 19 8.54 -16.51 -25.35
C ASP A 19 9.08 -15.07 -25.35
N LEU A 20 10.12 -14.83 -24.53
CA LEU A 20 10.71 -13.50 -24.27
C LEU A 20 11.24 -12.82 -25.54
N GLU A 21 11.56 -13.60 -26.56
CA GLU A 21 12.03 -13.17 -27.87
C GLU A 21 10.91 -12.61 -28.78
N HIS A 22 9.64 -12.83 -28.45
CA HIS A 22 8.49 -12.25 -29.16
C HIS A 22 8.04 -10.89 -28.61
N LEU A 23 8.71 -10.38 -27.58
CA LEU A 23 8.44 -9.08 -26.96
C LEU A 23 9.21 -7.96 -27.65
N GLU A 24 8.50 -7.10 -28.38
CA GLU A 24 9.07 -5.86 -28.88
C GLU A 24 9.39 -4.90 -27.73
N ARG A 25 10.68 -4.51 -27.62
CA ARG A 25 11.09 -3.37 -26.81
C ARG A 25 10.61 -2.09 -27.49
N ARG A 26 9.52 -1.52 -27.00
CA ARG A 26 9.05 -0.19 -27.40
C ARG A 26 9.70 0.86 -26.51
N SER A 27 10.24 1.91 -27.10
CA SER A 27 10.79 3.06 -26.37
C SER A 27 9.68 3.75 -25.56
N LEU A 28 9.97 4.11 -24.30
CA LEU A 28 9.07 4.84 -23.39
C LEU A 28 8.53 6.17 -23.95
N ALA A 29 9.14 6.70 -25.02
CA ALA A 29 8.72 7.93 -25.70
C ALA A 29 7.34 7.85 -26.40
N GLN A 30 6.81 6.64 -26.63
CA GLN A 30 5.50 6.45 -27.28
C GLN A 30 4.34 6.17 -26.31
N PHE A 31 4.61 5.87 -25.04
CA PHE A 31 3.59 5.59 -24.02
C PHE A 31 4.06 6.06 -22.63
N SER A 32 3.33 7.01 -22.04
CA SER A 32 3.55 7.43 -20.65
C SER A 32 3.35 6.25 -19.70
N TYR A 33 4.45 5.65 -19.25
CA TYR A 33 4.44 4.54 -18.29
C TYR A 33 4.13 5.11 -16.89
N LEU A 34 3.09 4.61 -16.20
CA LEU A 34 2.77 4.93 -14.80
C LEU A 34 2.50 6.41 -14.50
N GLU A 35 1.64 7.11 -15.25
CA GLU A 35 1.26 8.50 -14.91
C GLU A 35 0.73 8.61 -13.47
N PRO A 36 1.10 9.65 -12.71
CA PRO A 36 0.56 9.88 -11.36
C PRO A 36 -0.97 9.85 -11.38
N GLY A 37 -1.59 9.08 -10.48
CA GLY A 37 -3.04 8.90 -10.44
C GLY A 37 -3.62 7.85 -11.41
N SER A 38 -2.84 7.30 -12.34
CA SER A 38 -3.32 6.25 -13.27
C SER A 38 -3.42 4.86 -12.62
N VAL A 39 -2.65 4.61 -11.55
CA VAL A 39 -2.61 3.30 -10.89
C VAL A 39 -3.44 3.32 -9.62
N ARG A 40 -4.46 2.46 -9.58
CA ARG A 40 -5.27 2.25 -8.37
C ARG A 40 -4.38 1.64 -7.30
N HIS A 41 -4.44 2.21 -6.10
CA HIS A 41 -3.71 1.69 -4.97
C HIS A 41 -4.59 1.56 -3.74
N ILE A 42 -4.22 0.62 -2.88
CA ILE A 42 -4.72 0.44 -1.52
C ILE A 42 -3.54 0.71 -0.59
N TYR A 43 -3.78 1.39 0.51
CA TYR A 43 -2.76 1.66 1.50
C TYR A 43 -3.02 0.86 2.76
N LEU A 44 -2.03 0.09 3.18
CA LEU A 44 -2.04 -0.68 4.42
C LEU A 44 -0.96 -0.13 5.35
N TYR A 45 -1.41 0.58 6.38
CA TYR A 45 -0.58 0.96 7.52
C TYR A 45 -0.65 -0.12 8.60
N HIS A 46 0.51 -0.48 9.13
CA HIS A 46 0.63 -1.34 10.28
C HIS A 46 1.78 -0.86 11.17
N HIS A 47 1.51 -0.68 12.45
CA HIS A 47 2.56 -0.44 13.43
C HIS A 47 2.24 -1.18 14.72
N SER A 48 3.21 -1.93 15.23
CA SER A 48 3.07 -2.73 16.44
C SER A 48 4.17 -2.42 17.45
N GLN A 49 3.81 -2.38 18.73
CA GLN A 49 4.77 -2.23 19.82
C GLN A 49 4.25 -3.00 21.06
N GLY A 50 5.01 -4.02 21.47
CA GLY A 50 4.60 -4.92 22.55
C GLY A 50 3.29 -5.63 22.21
N HIS A 51 2.29 -5.48 23.07
CA HIS A 51 0.94 -6.06 22.88
C HIS A 51 -0.05 -5.12 22.20
N LYS A 52 0.41 -3.94 21.77
CA LYS A 52 -0.42 -2.93 21.09
C LYS A 52 -0.08 -2.88 19.62
N ALA A 53 -1.09 -2.77 18.77
CA ALA A 53 -0.88 -2.53 17.34
C ALA A 53 -1.99 -1.68 16.75
N LEU A 54 -1.67 -0.96 15.68
CA LEU A 54 -2.61 -0.18 14.89
C LEU A 54 -2.51 -0.65 13.44
N PHE A 55 -3.66 -0.97 12.86
CA PHE A 55 -3.79 -1.29 11.44
C PHE A 55 -4.73 -0.29 10.80
N GLY A 56 -4.35 0.25 9.65
CA GLY A 56 -5.19 1.14 8.85
C GLY A 56 -5.19 0.68 7.41
N LEU A 57 -6.36 0.30 6.89
CA LEU A 57 -6.54 -0.06 5.49
C LEU A 57 -7.36 1.02 4.81
N PHE A 58 -6.76 1.71 3.84
CA PHE A 58 -7.39 2.79 3.09
C PHE A 58 -7.58 2.36 1.65
N ILE A 59 -8.81 2.51 1.17
CA ILE A 59 -9.19 2.22 -0.21
C ILE A 59 -9.71 3.53 -0.82
N PRO A 60 -8.82 4.37 -1.39
CA PRO A 60 -9.20 5.67 -1.97
C PRO A 60 -10.33 5.55 -3.00
N SER A 61 -10.30 4.49 -3.83
CA SER A 61 -11.32 4.22 -4.85
C SER A 61 -12.73 3.94 -4.31
N GLN A 62 -12.87 3.58 -3.03
CA GLN A 62 -14.15 3.40 -2.35
C GLN A 62 -14.43 4.54 -1.35
N ARG A 63 -13.51 5.49 -1.19
CA ARG A 63 -13.54 6.50 -0.11
C ARG A 63 -13.76 5.85 1.27
N LYS A 64 -13.21 4.65 1.46
CA LYS A 64 -13.41 3.85 2.67
C LYS A 64 -12.07 3.63 3.36
N ALA A 65 -12.07 3.77 4.68
CA ALA A 65 -10.93 3.47 5.53
C ALA A 65 -11.38 2.58 6.69
N SER A 66 -10.70 1.46 6.89
CA SER A 66 -10.94 0.54 8.00
C SER A 66 -9.74 0.54 8.94
N VAL A 67 -9.98 0.90 10.20
CA VAL A 67 -8.95 1.03 11.23
C VAL A 67 -9.20 0.00 12.31
N PHE A 68 -8.18 -0.79 12.62
CA PHE A 68 -8.21 -1.79 13.66
C PHE A 68 -7.19 -1.45 14.75
N VAL A 69 -7.65 -1.45 15.99
CA VAL A 69 -6.82 -1.24 17.17
C VAL A 69 -6.67 -2.56 17.87
N LEU A 70 -5.43 -3.03 18.04
CA LEU A 70 -5.08 -4.14 18.92
C LEU A 70 -4.62 -3.57 20.25
N ASP A 71 -5.37 -3.82 21.31
CA ASP A 71 -4.98 -3.50 22.68
C ASP A 71 -5.50 -4.58 23.63
N THR A 72 -4.78 -4.84 24.71
CA THR A 72 -5.21 -5.72 25.81
C THR A 72 -6.24 -5.03 26.71
N VAL A 73 -6.20 -3.69 26.76
CA VAL A 73 -7.14 -2.87 27.52
C VAL A 73 -8.23 -2.39 26.57
N ARG A 74 -9.50 -2.70 26.88
CA ARG A 74 -10.66 -2.24 26.10
C ARG A 74 -10.98 -0.77 26.38
N SER A 75 -10.02 0.13 26.22
CA SER A 75 -10.26 1.58 26.19
C SER A 75 -10.26 2.06 24.74
N ASN A 76 -11.38 2.62 24.31
CA ASN A 76 -11.47 3.27 23.00
C ASN A 76 -11.19 4.76 23.17
N GLN A 77 -9.92 5.14 23.00
CA GLN A 77 -9.43 6.52 23.03
C GLN A 77 -9.22 7.05 21.60
N MET A 78 -9.85 6.42 20.60
CA MET A 78 -9.70 6.82 19.21
C MET A 78 -10.34 8.20 18.98
N PRO A 79 -9.61 9.18 18.42
CA PRO A 79 -10.19 10.46 18.05
C PRO A 79 -11.21 10.30 16.91
N ASN A 80 -12.03 11.32 16.69
CA ASN A 80 -12.86 11.42 15.49
C ASN A 80 -11.95 11.51 14.25
N LEU A 81 -11.80 10.38 13.54
CA LEU A 81 -10.90 10.26 12.39
C LEU A 81 -11.34 11.14 11.22
N THR A 82 -12.64 11.39 11.05
CA THR A 82 -13.16 12.28 10.01
C THR A 82 -12.67 13.71 10.23
N ASN A 83 -12.78 14.21 11.46
CA ASN A 83 -12.31 15.55 11.81
C ASN A 83 -10.79 15.65 11.75
N LEU A 84 -10.10 14.61 12.22
CA LEU A 84 -8.64 14.54 12.18
C LEU A 84 -8.11 14.51 10.75
N TYR A 85 -8.75 13.77 9.85
CA TYR A 85 -8.42 13.74 8.42
C TYR A 85 -8.62 15.11 7.77
N ALA A 86 -9.77 15.75 8.02
CA ALA A 86 -10.03 17.09 7.49
C ALA A 86 -8.99 18.11 7.96
N ALA A 87 -8.63 18.10 9.24
CA ALA A 87 -7.63 19.02 9.80
C ALA A 87 -6.23 18.81 9.19
N GLU A 88 -5.78 17.56 9.10
CA GLU A 88 -4.46 17.25 8.53
C GLU A 88 -4.43 17.49 7.00
N ARG A 89 -5.54 17.25 6.29
CA ARG A 89 -5.65 17.60 4.85
C ARG A 89 -5.57 19.10 4.63
N SER A 90 -6.29 19.90 5.41
CA SER A 90 -6.21 21.37 5.32
C SER A 90 -4.80 21.89 5.57
N ALA A 91 -4.10 21.35 6.57
CA ALA A 91 -2.72 21.72 6.86
C ALA A 91 -1.74 21.32 5.74
N LEU A 92 -2.05 20.28 4.97
CA LEU A 92 -1.23 19.85 3.84
C LEU A 92 -1.54 20.65 2.56
N LEU A 93 -2.80 21.05 2.35
CA LEU A 93 -3.22 21.95 1.27
C LEU A 93 -2.51 23.32 1.34
N GLU A 94 -2.21 23.81 2.54
CA GLU A 94 -1.41 25.03 2.71
C GLU A 94 0.03 24.89 2.17
N LYS A 95 0.52 23.65 1.98
CA LYS A 95 1.90 23.34 1.61
C LYS A 95 2.03 22.67 0.24
N THR A 96 0.93 22.20 -0.35
CA THR A 96 0.94 21.33 -1.54
C THR A 96 -0.35 21.51 -2.35
N SER A 97 -0.25 21.35 -3.67
CA SER A 97 -1.37 21.45 -4.62
C SER A 97 -2.38 20.31 -4.45
N GLU A 98 -3.67 20.61 -4.67
CA GLU A 98 -4.79 19.68 -4.43
C GLU A 98 -4.76 18.41 -5.31
N GLU A 99 -4.13 18.47 -6.48
CA GLU A 99 -4.06 17.36 -7.45
C GLU A 99 -3.32 16.12 -6.93
N LEU A 100 -2.46 16.30 -5.93
CA LEU A 100 -1.68 15.21 -5.32
C LEU A 100 -2.31 14.67 -4.03
N LEU A 101 -3.50 15.16 -3.66
CA LEU A 101 -4.13 14.77 -2.40
C LEU A 101 -5.22 13.72 -2.61
N PRO A 102 -5.30 12.72 -1.70
CA PRO A 102 -6.37 11.74 -1.73
C PRO A 102 -7.75 12.39 -1.51
N PRO A 103 -8.85 11.65 -1.79
CA PRO A 103 -10.21 12.19 -1.79
C PRO A 103 -10.57 13.00 -0.53
N GLU A 104 -11.36 14.07 -0.71
CA GLU A 104 -11.72 15.01 0.36
C GLU A 104 -12.39 14.35 1.57
N LYS A 105 -13.13 13.25 1.36
CA LYS A 105 -13.89 12.58 2.41
C LYS A 105 -13.66 11.07 2.37
N HIS A 106 -13.44 10.50 3.55
CA HIS A 106 -13.38 9.05 3.77
C HIS A 106 -14.40 8.66 4.84
N THR A 107 -15.08 7.54 4.62
CA THR A 107 -15.87 6.87 5.66
C THR A 107 -14.93 5.98 6.47
N PHE A 108 -14.75 6.34 7.74
CA PHE A 108 -13.90 5.60 8.67
C PHE A 108 -14.72 4.58 9.47
N GLU A 109 -14.31 3.32 9.42
CA GLU A 109 -14.80 2.27 10.30
C GLU A 109 -13.69 1.91 11.30
N VAL A 110 -13.92 2.13 12.59
CA VAL A 110 -12.96 1.80 13.66
C VAL A 110 -13.44 0.56 14.40
N ARG A 111 -12.55 -0.43 14.57
CA ARG A 111 -12.81 -1.65 15.35
C ARG A 111 -11.68 -1.89 16.34
N ALA A 112 -12.01 -2.03 17.62
CA ALA A 112 -11.06 -2.42 18.65
C ALA A 112 -11.15 -3.94 18.85
N GLU A 113 -10.01 -4.61 18.70
CA GLU A 113 -9.88 -6.06 18.78
C GLU A 113 -8.80 -6.42 19.80
N ASN A 114 -8.92 -7.60 20.41
CA ASN A 114 -7.91 -8.12 21.36
C ASN A 114 -7.08 -9.26 20.77
N ASP A 115 -7.45 -9.74 19.58
CA ASP A 115 -6.79 -10.86 18.89
C ASP A 115 -6.30 -10.41 17.52
N ALA A 116 -4.99 -10.50 17.31
CA ALA A 116 -4.35 -10.19 16.03
C ALA A 116 -4.90 -11.07 14.89
N LYS A 117 -5.26 -12.34 15.17
CA LYS A 117 -5.83 -13.24 14.14
C LYS A 117 -7.22 -12.81 13.70
N ALA A 118 -8.02 -12.22 14.59
CA ALA A 118 -9.31 -11.64 14.23
C ALA A 118 -9.13 -10.45 13.27
N ILE A 119 -8.16 -9.57 13.54
CA ILE A 119 -7.80 -8.45 12.66
C ILE A 119 -7.32 -8.97 11.30
N SER A 120 -6.42 -9.95 11.27
CA SER A 120 -5.92 -10.54 10.03
C SER A 120 -7.05 -11.11 9.17
N ARG A 121 -7.98 -11.87 9.77
CA ARG A 121 -9.15 -12.41 9.05
C ARG A 121 -10.06 -11.30 8.54
N ALA A 122 -10.28 -10.24 9.31
CA ALA A 122 -11.09 -9.11 8.89
C ALA A 122 -10.46 -8.37 7.71
N LEU A 123 -9.15 -8.11 7.74
CA LEU A 123 -8.40 -7.50 6.65
C LEU A 123 -8.42 -8.39 5.39
N GLN A 124 -8.20 -9.70 5.54
CA GLN A 124 -8.27 -10.65 4.43
C GLN A 124 -9.64 -10.60 3.74
N ARG A 125 -10.73 -10.63 4.51
CA ARG A 125 -12.09 -10.53 3.96
C ARG A 125 -12.31 -9.23 3.20
N ILE A 126 -11.83 -8.09 3.70
CA ILE A 126 -11.98 -6.81 3.01
C ILE A 126 -11.24 -6.82 1.66
N LEU A 127 -10.01 -7.34 1.63
CA LEU A 127 -9.21 -7.41 0.41
C LEU A 127 -9.78 -8.40 -0.62
N LEU A 128 -10.27 -9.56 -0.17
CA LEU A 128 -10.95 -10.53 -1.04
C LEU A 128 -12.22 -9.95 -1.65
N ASN A 129 -13.06 -9.30 -0.85
CA ASN A 129 -14.27 -8.63 -1.35
C ASN A 129 -13.90 -7.56 -2.39
N TYR A 130 -12.86 -6.77 -2.14
CA TYR A 130 -12.37 -5.78 -3.11
C TYR A 130 -11.92 -6.42 -4.43
N LYS A 131 -11.26 -7.58 -4.37
CA LYS A 131 -10.83 -8.34 -5.55
C LYS A 131 -12.03 -8.83 -6.36
N GLU A 132 -13.05 -9.37 -5.69
CA GLU A 132 -14.27 -9.89 -6.33
C GLU A 132 -15.03 -8.80 -7.09
N GLU A 133 -14.93 -7.54 -6.66
CA GLU A 133 -15.50 -6.39 -7.37
C GLU A 133 -14.80 -6.10 -8.73
N ARG A 134 -13.78 -6.88 -9.12
CA ARG A 134 -13.07 -6.84 -10.41
C ARG A 134 -12.70 -5.42 -10.86
N ARG A 135 -12.21 -4.60 -9.92
CA ARG A 135 -11.87 -3.18 -10.14
C ARG A 135 -10.58 -2.96 -10.94
N GLY A 136 -10.15 -3.92 -11.75
CA GLY A 136 -8.91 -3.84 -12.52
C GLY A 136 -7.65 -4.04 -11.66
N PRO A 137 -6.46 -3.76 -12.22
CA PRO A 137 -5.19 -3.93 -11.52
C PRO A 137 -5.04 -2.89 -10.40
N THR A 138 -4.81 -3.36 -9.18
CA THR A 138 -4.64 -2.51 -7.98
C THR A 138 -3.38 -2.93 -7.24
N LEU A 139 -2.53 -1.96 -6.89
CA LEU A 139 -1.34 -2.20 -6.05
C LEU A 139 -1.67 -2.02 -4.57
N ILE A 140 -0.93 -2.71 -3.70
CA ILE A 140 -1.02 -2.50 -2.25
C ILE A 140 0.28 -1.85 -1.76
N ALA A 141 0.19 -0.61 -1.31
CA ALA A 141 1.28 0.08 -0.63
C ALA A 141 1.26 -0.30 0.85
N VAL A 142 2.31 -0.96 1.33
CA VAL A 142 2.39 -1.48 2.69
C VAL A 142 3.42 -0.71 3.48
N GLN A 143 2.98 0.02 4.50
CA GLN A 143 3.86 0.61 5.50
C GLN A 143 3.73 -0.19 6.79
N SER A 144 4.75 -0.98 7.11
CA SER A 144 4.74 -1.87 8.27
C SER A 144 6.09 -1.87 8.97
N ASN A 145 6.07 -1.90 10.31
CA ASN A 145 7.29 -2.15 11.08
C ASN A 145 7.65 -3.65 11.17
N TRP A 146 6.77 -4.55 10.71
CA TRP A 146 7.12 -5.95 10.49
C TRP A 146 7.81 -6.16 9.15
N GLU A 147 8.61 -7.22 9.07
CA GLU A 147 9.08 -7.73 7.80
C GLU A 147 7.91 -8.15 6.91
N LEU A 148 8.03 -7.86 5.61
CA LEU A 148 6.98 -8.16 4.64
C LEU A 148 6.65 -9.66 4.61
N GLN A 149 7.63 -10.55 4.77
CA GLN A 149 7.40 -12.01 4.85
C GLN A 149 6.52 -12.39 6.03
N ARG A 150 6.77 -11.80 7.21
CA ARG A 150 5.92 -12.00 8.39
C ARG A 150 4.51 -11.48 8.17
N LEU A 151 4.37 -10.34 7.51
CA LEU A 151 3.06 -9.77 7.18
C LEU A 151 2.30 -10.64 6.16
N ALA A 152 2.98 -11.13 5.11
CA ALA A 152 2.41 -12.02 4.11
C ALA A 152 1.94 -13.35 4.73
N ALA A 153 2.71 -13.91 5.67
CA ALA A 153 2.28 -15.08 6.44
C ALA A 153 1.00 -14.84 7.25
N ALA A 154 0.81 -13.62 7.78
CA ALA A 154 -0.41 -13.24 8.52
C ALA A 154 -1.58 -12.85 7.59
N LEU A 155 -1.29 -12.37 6.38
CA LEU A 155 -2.24 -11.91 5.37
C LEU A 155 -1.89 -12.54 4.01
N PRO A 156 -2.17 -13.83 3.79
CA PRO A 156 -1.77 -14.52 2.56
C PRO A 156 -2.35 -13.89 1.28
N VAL A 157 -3.52 -13.25 1.40
CA VAL A 157 -4.16 -12.48 0.31
C VAL A 157 -3.24 -11.42 -0.30
N LEU A 158 -2.23 -10.92 0.43
CA LEU A 158 -1.29 -9.94 -0.10
C LEU A 158 -0.46 -10.48 -1.28
N GLU A 159 -0.23 -11.80 -1.36
CA GLU A 159 0.51 -12.42 -2.46
C GLU A 159 -0.26 -12.38 -3.78
N GLU A 160 -1.58 -12.16 -3.72
CA GLU A 160 -2.44 -12.04 -4.90
C GLU A 160 -2.40 -10.64 -5.53
N PHE A 161 -1.76 -9.67 -4.86
CA PHE A 161 -1.64 -8.28 -5.31
C PHE A 161 -0.18 -7.88 -5.50
N PRO A 162 0.12 -6.95 -6.42
CA PRO A 162 1.43 -6.33 -6.46
C PRO A 162 1.63 -5.46 -5.21
N VAL A 163 2.50 -5.91 -4.30
CA VAL A 163 2.81 -5.21 -3.05
C VAL A 163 4.04 -4.31 -3.20
N VAL A 164 3.93 -3.07 -2.71
CA VAL A 164 5.02 -2.09 -2.65
C VAL A 164 5.25 -1.71 -1.18
N PRO A 165 6.36 -2.13 -0.56
CA PRO A 165 6.66 -1.70 0.80
C PRO A 165 7.06 -0.23 0.80
N VAL A 166 6.41 0.59 1.62
CA VAL A 166 6.72 2.01 1.81
C VAL A 166 7.48 2.13 3.13
N HIS A 167 8.76 2.49 3.05
CA HIS A 167 9.60 2.66 4.24
C HIS A 167 9.61 4.12 4.66
N VAL A 168 8.93 4.42 5.76
CA VAL A 168 9.04 5.72 6.44
C VAL A 168 9.51 5.43 7.86
N VAL A 169 10.59 6.08 8.27
CA VAL A 169 11.13 5.96 9.63
C VAL A 169 10.07 6.51 10.60
N ASP A 170 9.57 5.63 11.47
CA ASP A 170 8.48 5.95 12.40
C ASP A 170 8.96 5.83 13.84
N GLU A 171 9.13 6.96 14.53
CA GLU A 171 9.48 7.02 15.95
C GLU A 171 8.22 7.31 16.77
N ILE A 172 7.36 6.30 16.96
CA ILE A 172 6.17 6.44 17.82
C ILE A 172 6.29 5.47 18.99
N SER A 173 6.03 5.99 20.20
CA SER A 173 5.93 5.20 21.42
C SER A 173 4.46 5.03 21.83
N TYR A 174 4.01 3.78 21.91
CA TYR A 174 2.70 3.34 22.39
C TYR A 174 2.67 3.12 23.92
N ASN A 175 3.73 3.53 24.61
CA ASN A 175 3.82 3.47 26.07
C ASN A 175 3.02 4.57 26.76
N VAL A 176 2.54 5.58 26.02
CA VAL A 176 1.71 6.67 26.54
C VAL A 176 0.23 6.27 26.57
N LEU A 177 -0.54 6.81 27.52
CA LEU A 177 -1.97 6.49 27.69
C LEU A 177 -2.82 6.85 26.46
N ASP A 178 -2.51 7.95 25.79
CA ASP A 178 -3.23 8.45 24.61
C ASP A 178 -2.59 8.04 23.28
N TRP A 179 -1.84 6.92 23.29
CA TRP A 179 -1.15 6.41 22.11
C TRP A 179 -2.04 6.22 20.89
N GLN A 180 -3.32 5.87 21.08
CA GLN A 180 -4.29 5.69 19.99
C GLN A 180 -4.48 6.99 19.21
N ARG A 181 -4.52 8.14 19.90
CA ARG A 181 -4.64 9.47 19.27
C ARG A 181 -3.39 9.83 18.48
N HIS A 182 -2.21 9.57 19.05
CA HIS A 182 -0.93 9.81 18.39
C HIS A 182 -0.75 8.91 17.15
N GLY A 183 -1.02 7.61 17.30
CA GLY A 183 -0.97 6.64 16.21
C GLY A 183 -1.94 6.97 15.08
N ALA A 184 -3.19 7.32 15.41
CA ALA A 184 -4.19 7.71 14.41
C ALA A 184 -3.79 8.95 13.61
N ARG A 185 -3.30 10.00 14.29
CA ARG A 185 -2.81 11.22 13.62
C ARG A 185 -1.67 10.89 12.66
N ARG A 186 -0.74 10.05 13.09
CA ARG A 186 0.43 9.70 12.28
C ARG A 186 0.07 8.83 11.08
N MET A 187 -0.81 7.84 11.29
CA MET A 187 -1.38 7.02 10.22
C MET A 187 -2.02 7.89 9.13
N ILE A 188 -2.82 8.88 9.51
CA ILE A 188 -3.45 9.82 8.56
C ILE A 188 -2.41 10.65 7.82
N ARG A 189 -1.39 11.18 8.52
CA ARG A 189 -0.29 11.93 7.86
C ARG A 189 0.47 11.09 6.85
N HIS A 190 0.76 9.84 7.18
CA HIS A 190 1.44 8.93 6.25
C HIS A 190 0.56 8.64 5.03
N TYR A 191 -0.74 8.43 5.23
CA TYR A 191 -1.68 8.25 4.12
C TYR A 191 -1.76 9.48 3.21
N LEU A 192 -1.82 10.69 3.79
CA LEU A 192 -1.86 11.94 3.02
C LEU A 192 -0.57 12.19 2.21
N ASN A 193 0.58 11.71 2.70
CA ASN A 193 1.87 11.83 2.00
C ASN A 193 2.16 10.65 1.05
N LEU A 194 1.28 9.65 1.01
CA LEU A 194 1.51 8.43 0.25
C LEU A 194 1.67 8.69 -1.24
N ASP A 195 0.81 9.54 -1.82
CA ASP A 195 0.86 9.84 -3.26
C ASP A 195 2.21 10.47 -3.66
N SER A 196 2.78 11.31 -2.79
CA SER A 196 4.14 11.84 -2.96
C SER A 196 5.20 10.74 -2.89
N CYS A 197 5.10 9.82 -1.92
CA CYS A 197 6.03 8.69 -1.79
C CYS A 197 5.92 7.70 -2.97
N LEU A 198 4.71 7.41 -3.42
CA LEU A 198 4.46 6.54 -4.57
C LEU A 198 4.94 7.19 -5.87
N SER A 199 4.72 8.48 -6.05
CA SER A 199 5.24 9.22 -7.21
C SER A 199 6.76 9.16 -7.28
N GLN A 200 7.46 9.37 -6.16
CA GLN A 200 8.91 9.19 -6.09
C GLN A 200 9.33 7.75 -6.43
N ALA A 201 8.62 6.75 -5.90
CA ALA A 201 8.91 5.35 -6.21
C ALA A 201 8.68 5.01 -7.69
N PHE A 202 7.63 5.56 -8.31
CA PHE A 202 7.35 5.39 -9.73
C PHE A 202 8.39 6.10 -10.60
N ASP A 203 8.81 7.32 -10.24
CA ASP A 203 9.85 8.05 -10.96
C ASP A 203 11.20 7.34 -10.88
N MET A 204 11.55 6.78 -9.72
CA MET A 204 12.73 5.93 -9.58
C MET A 204 12.63 4.64 -10.42
N ALA A 205 11.45 4.01 -10.47
CA ALA A 205 11.23 2.81 -11.28
C ALA A 205 11.30 3.11 -12.78
N ARG A 206 10.74 4.25 -13.23
CA ARG A 206 10.85 4.77 -14.60
C ARG A 206 12.30 5.01 -14.98
N TYR A 207 13.07 5.67 -14.11
CA TYR A 207 14.48 5.97 -14.36
C TYR A 207 15.33 4.70 -14.51
N ARG A 208 15.00 3.64 -13.75
CA ARG A 208 15.77 2.39 -13.74
C ARG A 208 15.24 1.31 -14.69
N ASN A 209 14.11 1.51 -15.37
CA ASN A 209 13.46 0.49 -16.22
C ASN A 209 13.22 -0.84 -15.49
N ILE A 210 12.91 -0.80 -14.19
CA ILE A 210 12.70 -1.99 -13.35
C ILE A 210 11.24 -2.05 -12.90
N ILE A 211 10.63 -3.24 -12.96
CA ILE A 211 9.29 -3.48 -12.40
C ILE A 211 9.34 -3.18 -10.90
N ILE A 212 8.40 -2.39 -10.40
CA ILE A 212 8.38 -1.90 -8.99
C ILE A 212 8.57 -3.03 -7.97
N HIS A 213 8.02 -4.22 -8.25
CA HIS A 213 8.20 -5.42 -7.43
C HIS A 213 9.66 -5.91 -7.34
N LEU A 214 10.45 -5.77 -8.42
CA LEU A 214 11.87 -6.13 -8.46
C LEU A 214 12.77 -5.08 -7.79
N PHE A 215 12.39 -3.80 -7.83
CA PHE A 215 13.16 -2.72 -7.20
C PHE A 215 13.27 -2.92 -5.69
N TYR A 216 12.16 -3.23 -5.01
CA TYR A 216 12.16 -3.47 -3.57
C TYR A 216 12.77 -4.82 -3.14
N ARG A 217 12.82 -5.82 -4.05
CA ARG A 217 13.53 -7.07 -3.80
C ARG A 217 15.05 -6.89 -3.85
N HIS A 218 15.56 -5.98 -4.70
CA HIS A 218 16.99 -5.69 -4.82
C HIS A 218 17.51 -4.65 -3.83
N SER A 219 16.68 -3.71 -3.35
CA SER A 219 17.09 -2.71 -2.35
C SER A 219 17.27 -3.28 -0.93
N ARG A 220 16.91 -4.55 -0.71
CA ARG A 220 17.17 -5.30 0.54
C ARG A 220 18.47 -6.12 0.54
N SER A 221 19.37 -5.93 -0.42
CA SER A 221 20.73 -6.48 -0.32
C SER A 221 21.76 -5.37 -0.08
N PRO A 222 22.01 -4.96 1.16
CA PRO A 222 23.30 -4.45 1.56
C PRO A 222 24.14 -5.62 2.08
N TYR A 223 25.23 -5.93 1.39
CA TYR A 223 26.44 -6.58 1.91
C TYR A 223 26.27 -7.66 2.98
N ASN A 224 26.26 -8.92 2.56
CA ASN A 224 26.82 -9.99 3.38
C ASN A 224 27.82 -10.80 2.55
N SER A 225 28.89 -10.13 2.14
CA SER A 225 30.10 -10.76 1.58
C SER A 225 31.28 -9.80 1.72
N SER A 226 31.90 -9.74 2.91
CA SER A 226 33.36 -9.56 3.08
C SER A 226 33.74 -9.21 4.52
N GLY A 227 34.52 -10.11 5.16
CA GLY A 227 35.25 -9.90 6.43
C GLY A 227 34.67 -10.77 7.56
N SER A 228 35.32 -11.82 8.07
CA SER A 228 36.70 -12.29 7.97
C SER A 228 36.73 -13.80 8.21
#